data_AF-A0A947ES79-F1
#
_entry.id   AF-A0A947ES79-F1
#
_cell.length_a   1.000
_cell.length_b   1.000
_cell.length_c   1.000
_cell.angle_alpha   90.00
_cell.angle_beta   90.00
_cell.angle_gamma   90.00
#
_symmetry.space_group_name_H-M   'P 1'
#
loop_
_entity.id
_entity.type
_entity.pdbx_description
1 polymer ?
#
loop_
_entity_poly.entity_id
_entity_poly.type
_entity_poly.pdbx_seq_one_letter_code
_entity_poly.pdbx_strand_id
1 'polypeptide(L)'
;SDYDNTSRNELIKQITGYLNLIRTAEANPFELNRDILTDFLLSEHLAYPELNREDLNEGWKTDDSLYYSPARLKRLQKDLQTEKYQATLKTYRSQKIAYRRGAQAKHNLGTSVLNLIKIYNPDVRVIYENVGIIGTSLDGYDDVGALSTPMQLTDAEKGIWEAELYLNEGTVKFRCNDSWLRNWGLDFGRDIYLSGPAVPDGNNIVIEEEGNYHIELNLSEFTYAFTKLD
;
A
#
# COMPACT_ATOMS: atom_id res chain seq x y z
N SER A 1 -25.25 21.51 -33.51
CA SER A 1 -25.93 20.61 -34.47
C SER A 1 -25.88 19.18 -33.92
N ASP A 2 -26.80 18.30 -34.30
CA ASP A 2 -26.85 16.89 -33.85
C ASP A 2 -25.56 16.07 -34.15
N TYR A 3 -24.61 16.65 -34.88
CA TYR A 3 -23.28 16.11 -35.10
C TYR A 3 -22.38 16.11 -33.85
N ASP A 4 -22.53 17.10 -32.96
CA ASP A 4 -21.70 17.22 -31.75
C ASP A 4 -22.06 16.15 -30.69
N ASN A 5 -23.30 15.66 -30.76
CA ASN A 5 -23.78 14.56 -29.94
C ASN A 5 -23.32 13.20 -30.48
N THR A 6 -23.14 13.06 -31.80
CA THR A 6 -22.73 11.79 -32.43
C THR A 6 -21.30 11.42 -32.07
N SER A 7 -20.34 12.33 -32.19
CA SER A 7 -18.93 12.07 -31.87
C SER A 7 -18.73 11.78 -30.38
N ARG A 8 -19.45 12.49 -29.51
CA ARG A 8 -19.42 12.28 -28.06
C ARG A 8 -20.05 10.94 -27.66
N ASN A 9 -21.18 10.58 -28.26
CA ASN A 9 -21.83 9.28 -28.04
C ASN A 9 -20.99 8.13 -28.59
N GLU A 10 -20.27 8.33 -29.69
CA GLU A 10 -19.37 7.33 -30.26
C GLU A 10 -18.13 7.12 -29.39
N LEU A 11 -17.56 8.19 -28.83
CA LEU A 11 -16.48 8.10 -27.84
C LEU A 11 -16.94 7.38 -26.56
N ILE A 12 -18.13 7.71 -26.04
CA ILE A 12 -18.71 7.02 -24.88
C ILE A 12 -18.94 5.54 -25.20
N LYS A 13 -19.44 5.20 -26.39
CA LYS A 13 -19.61 3.80 -26.83
C LYS A 13 -18.28 3.06 -26.95
N GLN A 14 -17.23 3.70 -27.46
CA GLN A 14 -15.91 3.08 -27.57
C GLN A 14 -15.31 2.85 -26.19
N ILE A 15 -15.35 3.84 -25.29
CA ILE A 15 -14.90 3.70 -23.90
C ILE A 15 -15.70 2.62 -23.17
N THR A 16 -17.03 2.63 -23.30
CA THR A 16 -17.92 1.62 -22.70
C THR A 16 -17.68 0.24 -23.32
N GLY A 17 -17.35 0.16 -24.61
CA GLY A 17 -16.97 -1.07 -25.32
C GLY A 17 -15.67 -1.65 -24.77
N TYR A 18 -14.62 -0.84 -24.58
CA TYR A 18 -13.38 -1.26 -23.95
C TYR A 18 -13.58 -1.71 -22.50
N LEU A 19 -14.46 -1.03 -21.75
CA LEU A 19 -14.79 -1.40 -20.37
C LEU A 19 -15.65 -2.68 -20.30
N ASN A 20 -16.57 -2.90 -21.26
CA ASN A 20 -17.43 -4.08 -21.29
C ASN A 20 -16.71 -5.35 -21.78
N LEU A 21 -15.63 -5.21 -22.55
CA LEU A 21 -14.73 -6.33 -22.87
C LEU A 21 -14.03 -6.91 -21.63
N ILE A 22 -14.06 -6.22 -20.48
CA ILE A 22 -13.48 -6.69 -19.21
C ILE A 22 -14.46 -7.60 -18.45
N ARG A 23 -15.74 -7.67 -18.84
CA ARG A 23 -16.76 -8.37 -18.06
C ARG A 23 -17.11 -9.76 -18.62
N THR A 24 -16.17 -10.70 -18.48
CA THR A 24 -16.46 -12.10 -18.11
C THR A 24 -15.23 -12.71 -17.43
N ALA A 25 -14.94 -12.26 -16.21
CA ALA A 25 -14.36 -13.15 -15.23
C ALA A 25 -15.36 -13.17 -14.08
N GLU A 26 -16.03 -14.31 -13.92
CA GLU A 26 -16.83 -14.62 -12.75
C GLU A 26 -16.05 -14.23 -11.50
N ALA A 27 -16.77 -13.63 -10.53
CA ALA A 27 -16.38 -13.38 -9.15
C ALA A 27 -14.87 -13.46 -8.88
N ASN A 28 -14.23 -12.30 -8.70
CA ASN A 28 -12.91 -12.18 -8.09
C ASN A 28 -12.78 -13.23 -6.96
N PRO A 29 -12.05 -14.36 -7.13
CA PRO A 29 -12.01 -15.44 -6.13
C PRO A 29 -11.14 -15.07 -4.92
N PHE A 30 -10.84 -13.78 -4.78
CA PHE A 30 -9.92 -13.18 -3.83
C PHE A 30 -10.70 -12.37 -2.80
N GLU A 31 -11.75 -12.95 -2.23
CA GLU A 31 -12.19 -12.50 -0.92
C GLU A 31 -11.03 -12.73 0.06
N LEU A 32 -10.40 -11.64 0.48
CA LEU A 32 -9.30 -11.57 1.43
C LEU A 32 -9.61 -12.17 2.81
N ASN A 33 -10.83 -12.66 3.04
CA ASN A 33 -11.28 -13.10 4.36
C ASN A 33 -10.98 -14.58 4.68
N ARG A 34 -10.46 -15.38 3.73
CA ARG A 34 -9.86 -16.71 4.01
C ARG A 34 -9.09 -17.22 2.79
N ASP A 35 -7.75 -17.14 2.82
CA ASP A 35 -6.92 -17.80 1.81
C ASP A 35 -6.76 -19.30 2.15
N ILE A 36 -6.42 -20.13 1.15
CA ILE A 36 -6.26 -21.59 1.32
C ILE A 36 -5.24 -21.94 2.43
N LEU A 37 -4.28 -21.04 2.70
CA LEU A 37 -3.34 -21.21 3.79
C LEU A 37 -4.03 -21.02 5.15
N THR A 38 -4.87 -20.02 5.30
CA THR A 38 -5.67 -19.76 6.51
C THR A 38 -6.57 -20.95 6.82
N ASP A 39 -7.30 -21.46 5.82
CA ASP A 39 -8.13 -22.66 5.99
C ASP A 39 -7.31 -23.90 6.34
N PHE A 40 -6.15 -24.07 5.70
CA PHE A 40 -5.24 -25.17 6.00
C PHE A 40 -4.70 -25.10 7.43
N LEU A 41 -4.20 -23.95 7.86
CA LEU A 41 -3.67 -23.74 9.21
C LEU A 41 -4.75 -23.99 10.28
N LEU A 42 -5.97 -23.49 10.06
CA LEU A 42 -7.11 -23.77 10.94
C LEU A 42 -7.43 -25.27 11.01
N SER A 43 -7.46 -25.96 9.86
CA SER A 43 -7.72 -27.40 9.81
C SER A 43 -6.67 -28.23 10.56
N GLU A 44 -5.42 -27.77 10.54
CA GLU A 44 -4.30 -28.43 11.19
C GLU A 44 -4.12 -27.97 12.65
N HIS A 45 -4.97 -27.05 13.14
CA HIS A 45 -4.84 -26.43 14.47
C HIS A 45 -3.47 -25.76 14.65
N LEU A 46 -3.03 -25.05 13.61
CA LEU A 46 -1.80 -24.27 13.59
C LEU A 46 -2.15 -22.80 13.82
N ALA A 47 -1.43 -22.16 14.74
CA ALA A 47 -1.52 -20.73 14.93
C ALA A 47 -1.07 -20.01 13.66
N TYR A 48 -1.80 -18.97 13.28
CA TYR A 48 -1.33 -18.07 12.24
C TYR A 48 -0.14 -17.30 12.84
N PRO A 49 1.06 -17.34 12.22
CA PRO A 49 2.19 -16.61 12.77
C PRO A 49 1.85 -15.12 12.75
N GLU A 50 2.23 -14.38 13.80
CA GLU A 50 2.09 -12.94 13.77
C GLU A 50 3.00 -12.35 12.69
N LEU A 51 2.48 -11.36 11.98
CA LEU A 51 3.30 -10.55 11.09
C LEU A 51 4.36 -9.85 11.96
N ASN A 52 5.61 -9.81 11.50
CA ASN A 52 6.57 -8.93 12.15
C ASN A 52 6.15 -7.48 11.86
N ARG A 53 5.45 -6.88 12.83
CA ARG A 53 4.95 -5.51 12.75
C ARG A 53 6.06 -4.46 12.90
N GLU A 54 7.23 -4.88 13.37
CA GLU A 54 8.42 -4.03 13.52
C GLU A 54 9.27 -4.05 12.25
N ASP A 55 9.35 -5.20 11.54
CA ASP A 55 9.93 -5.30 10.21
C ASP A 55 9.08 -6.14 9.25
N LEU A 56 8.32 -5.46 8.41
CA LEU A 56 7.41 -6.07 7.44
C LEU A 56 8.13 -6.86 6.32
N ASN A 57 9.46 -6.72 6.19
CA ASN A 57 10.25 -7.42 5.18
C ASN A 57 10.70 -8.80 5.65
N GLU A 58 10.87 -9.00 6.96
CA GLU A 58 11.03 -10.33 7.56
C GLU A 58 9.74 -11.17 7.40
N GLY A 59 8.61 -10.50 7.16
CA GLY A 59 7.34 -11.13 6.91
C GLY A 59 6.70 -11.65 8.19
N TRP A 60 6.84 -12.95 8.46
CA TRP A 60 6.24 -13.57 9.64
C TRP A 60 7.27 -13.65 10.77
N LYS A 61 6.88 -13.37 12.02
CA LYS A 61 7.72 -13.67 13.19
C LYS A 61 7.97 -15.19 13.21
N THR A 62 9.23 -15.59 13.07
CA THR A 62 9.64 -17.01 12.98
C THR A 62 10.52 -17.46 14.14
N ASP A 63 10.89 -16.52 15.01
CA ASP A 63 11.82 -16.65 16.13
C ASP A 63 11.12 -16.89 17.48
N ASP A 64 9.81 -16.66 17.58
CA ASP A 64 9.06 -16.96 18.79
C ASP A 64 8.87 -18.47 18.97
N SER A 65 9.74 -19.03 19.81
CA SER A 65 9.75 -20.44 20.22
C SER A 65 8.47 -20.90 20.92
N LEU A 66 7.57 -20.00 21.32
CA LEU A 66 6.31 -20.31 21.99
C LEU A 66 5.17 -20.67 21.03
N TYR A 67 5.29 -20.37 19.73
CA TYR A 67 4.23 -20.69 18.76
C TYR A 67 3.93 -22.19 18.66
N TYR A 68 4.97 -23.03 18.76
CA TYR A 68 4.85 -24.46 18.62
C TYR A 68 5.74 -25.19 19.61
N SER A 69 5.16 -26.12 20.38
CA SER A 69 5.94 -27.00 21.24
C SER A 69 6.98 -27.80 20.42
N PRO A 70 8.12 -28.22 21.02
CA PRO A 70 9.13 -29.02 20.32
C PRO A 70 8.57 -30.29 19.67
N ALA A 71 7.60 -30.94 20.33
CA ALA A 71 6.89 -32.10 19.79
C ALA A 71 6.06 -31.74 18.54
N ARG A 72 5.41 -30.57 18.54
CA ARG A 72 4.66 -30.06 17.39
C ARG A 72 5.58 -29.71 16.24
N LEU A 73 6.72 -29.07 16.49
CA LEU A 73 7.73 -28.77 15.47
C LEU A 73 8.26 -30.04 14.80
N LYS A 74 8.63 -31.06 15.59
CA LYS A 74 9.09 -32.35 15.06
C LYS A 74 8.02 -33.04 14.20
N ARG A 75 6.74 -32.94 14.61
CA ARG A 75 5.61 -33.44 13.81
C ARG A 75 5.48 -32.66 12.50
N LEU A 76 5.52 -31.32 12.55
CA LEU A 76 5.43 -30.47 11.36
C LEU A 76 6.56 -30.75 10.37
N GLN A 77 7.78 -30.98 10.84
CA GLN A 77 8.91 -31.38 9.99
C GLN A 77 8.63 -32.68 9.21
N LYS A 78 7.95 -33.65 9.84
CA LYS A 78 7.52 -34.88 9.17
C LYS A 78 6.35 -34.62 8.23
N ASP A 79 5.36 -33.85 8.67
CA ASP A 79 4.16 -33.54 7.91
C ASP A 79 4.50 -32.74 6.64
N LEU A 80 5.50 -31.86 6.67
CA LEU A 80 6.05 -31.15 5.51
C LEU A 80 6.59 -32.08 4.40
N GLN A 81 6.92 -33.33 4.72
CA GLN A 81 7.35 -34.31 3.72
C GLN A 81 6.17 -35.06 3.08
N THR A 82 4.95 -34.85 3.59
CA THR A 82 3.75 -35.50 3.04
C THR A 82 3.25 -34.77 1.79
N GLU A 83 2.65 -35.53 0.89
CA GLU A 83 2.07 -34.99 -0.35
C GLU A 83 1.00 -33.93 -0.06
N LYS A 84 0.14 -34.15 0.94
CA LYS A 84 -0.91 -33.20 1.35
C LYS A 84 -0.34 -31.82 1.67
N TYR A 85 0.69 -31.75 2.52
CA TYR A 85 1.32 -30.48 2.92
C TYR A 85 2.05 -29.83 1.74
N GLN A 86 2.85 -30.62 1.00
CA GLN A 86 3.60 -30.08 -0.13
C GLN A 86 2.69 -29.56 -1.24
N ALA A 87 1.61 -30.26 -1.56
CA ALA A 87 0.63 -29.84 -2.57
C ALA A 87 -0.06 -28.54 -2.14
N THR A 88 -0.51 -28.46 -0.88
CA THR A 88 -1.18 -27.26 -0.35
C THR A 88 -0.26 -26.04 -0.38
N LEU A 89 0.98 -26.16 0.12
CA LEU A 89 1.96 -25.07 0.11
C LEU A 89 2.35 -24.65 -1.32
N LYS A 90 2.50 -25.60 -2.25
CA LYS A 90 2.76 -25.31 -3.67
C LYS A 90 1.59 -24.56 -4.30
N THR A 91 0.35 -24.97 -4.03
CA THR A 91 -0.86 -24.29 -4.50
C THR A 91 -0.94 -22.87 -3.95
N TYR A 92 -0.71 -22.68 -2.65
CA TYR A 92 -0.69 -21.34 -2.05
C TYR A 92 0.38 -20.45 -2.69
N ARG A 93 1.59 -20.97 -2.89
CA ARG A 93 2.66 -20.24 -3.59
C ARG A 93 2.24 -19.85 -5.01
N SER A 94 1.61 -20.76 -5.76
CA SER A 94 1.10 -20.48 -7.11
C SER A 94 0.03 -19.38 -7.10
N GLN A 95 -0.87 -19.38 -6.12
CA GLN A 95 -1.86 -18.31 -5.95
C GLN A 95 -1.20 -16.96 -5.66
N LYS A 96 -0.20 -16.90 -4.77
CA LYS A 96 0.59 -15.69 -4.51
C LYS A 96 1.31 -15.18 -5.77
N ILE A 97 1.89 -16.08 -6.56
CA ILE A 97 2.54 -15.72 -7.83
C ILE A 97 1.51 -15.15 -8.81
N ALA A 98 0.35 -15.79 -8.94
CA ALA A 98 -0.73 -15.32 -9.81
C ALA A 98 -1.25 -13.94 -9.38
N TYR A 99 -1.47 -13.73 -8.08
CA TYR A 99 -1.83 -12.44 -7.51
C TYR A 99 -0.79 -11.37 -7.86
N ARG A 100 0.49 -11.64 -7.60
CA ARG A 100 1.59 -10.71 -7.92
C ARG A 100 1.60 -10.36 -9.41
N ARG A 101 1.40 -11.34 -10.29
CA ARG A 101 1.31 -11.12 -11.74
C ARG A 101 0.09 -10.28 -12.12
N GLY A 102 -1.08 -10.55 -11.55
CA GLY A 102 -2.30 -9.79 -11.79
C GLY A 102 -2.18 -8.34 -11.31
N ALA A 103 -1.60 -8.12 -10.12
CA ALA A 103 -1.29 -6.81 -9.60
C ALA A 103 -0.31 -6.06 -10.53
N GLN A 104 0.76 -6.73 -10.98
CA GLN A 104 1.71 -6.16 -11.94
C GLN A 104 1.04 -5.78 -13.27
N ALA A 105 0.16 -6.63 -13.81
CA ALA A 105 -0.55 -6.34 -15.05
C ALA A 105 -1.47 -5.12 -14.91
N LYS A 106 -2.20 -5.00 -13.78
CA LYS A 106 -3.03 -3.82 -13.48
C LYS A 106 -2.18 -2.56 -13.32
N HIS A 107 -1.04 -2.66 -12.62
CA HIS A 107 -0.09 -1.56 -12.49
C HIS A 107 0.41 -1.09 -13.86
N ASN A 108 0.88 -2.03 -14.70
CA ASN A 108 1.36 -1.73 -16.04
C ASN A 108 0.28 -1.05 -16.90
N LEU A 109 -0.96 -1.57 -16.85
CA LEU A 109 -2.09 -0.97 -17.56
C LEU A 109 -2.37 0.45 -17.06
N GLY A 110 -2.42 0.66 -15.75
CA GLY A 110 -2.58 1.98 -15.15
C GLY A 110 -1.51 2.96 -15.62
N THR A 111 -0.25 2.55 -15.62
CA THR A 111 0.89 3.35 -16.11
C THR A 111 0.75 3.67 -17.61
N SER A 112 0.36 2.70 -18.44
CA SER A 112 0.12 2.95 -19.87
C SER A 112 -1.01 3.96 -20.10
N VAL A 113 -2.12 3.83 -19.36
CA VAL A 113 -3.25 4.78 -19.44
C VAL A 113 -2.81 6.18 -19.00
N LEU A 114 -2.09 6.29 -17.88
CA LEU A 114 -1.55 7.57 -17.41
C LEU A 114 -0.63 8.22 -18.45
N ASN A 115 0.23 7.44 -19.11
CA ASN A 115 1.10 7.94 -20.16
C ASN A 115 0.30 8.47 -21.37
N LEU A 116 -0.75 7.76 -21.79
CA LEU A 116 -1.64 8.24 -22.86
C LEU A 116 -2.36 9.53 -22.46
N ILE A 117 -2.85 9.62 -21.23
CA ILE A 117 -3.46 10.86 -20.71
C ILE A 117 -2.47 12.02 -20.80
N LYS A 118 -1.23 11.83 -20.34
CA LYS A 118 -0.17 12.86 -20.42
C LYS A 118 0.15 13.28 -21.86
N ILE A 119 0.17 12.34 -22.81
CA ILE A 119 0.46 12.63 -24.23
C ILE A 119 -0.67 13.43 -24.88
N TYR A 120 -1.93 13.01 -24.67
CA TYR A 120 -3.07 13.58 -25.39
C TYR A 120 -3.77 14.72 -24.64
N ASN A 121 -3.59 14.80 -23.33
CA ASN A 121 -4.17 15.82 -22.46
C ASN A 121 -3.10 16.28 -21.44
N PRO A 122 -2.01 16.94 -21.89
CA PRO A 122 -0.89 17.31 -21.03
C PRO A 122 -1.28 18.26 -19.89
N ASP A 123 -2.41 18.97 -20.02
CA ASP A 123 -2.93 19.87 -19.00
C ASP A 123 -3.71 19.13 -17.90
N VAL A 124 -4.07 17.86 -18.10
CA VAL A 124 -4.75 17.04 -17.08
C VAL A 124 -3.74 16.59 -16.04
N ARG A 125 -3.93 17.07 -14.81
CA ARG A 125 -3.11 16.70 -13.65
C ARG A 125 -3.97 16.02 -12.59
N VAL A 126 -3.36 15.09 -11.86
CA VAL A 126 -3.96 14.57 -10.63
C VAL A 126 -3.83 15.67 -9.60
N ILE A 127 -4.97 16.17 -9.12
CA ILE A 127 -5.02 17.16 -8.05
C ILE A 127 -5.21 16.40 -6.75
N TYR A 128 -4.24 16.54 -5.85
CA TYR A 128 -4.38 16.11 -4.47
C TYR A 128 -4.95 17.27 -3.66
N GLU A 129 -5.80 16.96 -2.70
CA GLU A 129 -6.45 17.93 -1.82
C GLU A 129 -6.40 17.40 -0.39
N ASN A 130 -6.40 18.32 0.58
CA ASN A 130 -6.40 18.02 2.01
C ASN A 130 -5.36 16.95 2.38
N VAL A 131 -4.11 17.15 1.95
CA VAL A 131 -2.99 16.31 2.34
C VAL A 131 -2.60 16.67 3.77
N GLY A 132 -2.38 15.65 4.58
CA GLY A 132 -1.89 15.82 5.94
C GLY A 132 -0.99 14.67 6.38
N ILE A 133 -0.36 14.87 7.51
CA ILE A 133 0.52 13.92 8.18
C ILE A 133 -0.12 13.44 9.48
N ILE A 134 0.00 12.15 9.79
CA ILE A 134 -0.60 11.53 10.97
C ILE A 134 0.35 10.49 11.57
N GLY A 135 0.32 10.31 12.89
CA GLY A 135 0.94 9.17 13.55
C GLY A 135 1.30 9.41 15.00
N THR A 136 1.94 8.42 15.63
CA THR A 136 2.28 8.42 17.06
C THR A 136 3.31 9.47 17.47
N SER A 137 4.05 10.01 16.51
CA SER A 137 4.94 11.17 16.73
C SER A 137 4.16 12.48 16.92
N LEU A 138 2.87 12.48 16.57
CA LEU A 138 1.89 13.56 16.73
C LEU A 138 0.81 13.12 17.74
N ASP A 139 -0.47 13.15 17.34
CA ASP A 139 -1.62 12.81 18.19
C ASP A 139 -2.05 11.32 18.10
N GLY A 140 -1.30 10.49 17.38
CA GLY A 140 -1.62 9.08 17.13
C GLY A 140 -2.27 8.80 15.77
N TYR A 141 -2.89 7.63 15.62
CA TYR A 141 -3.62 7.21 14.42
C TYR A 141 -5.14 7.13 14.69
N ASP A 142 -5.92 6.66 13.71
CA ASP A 142 -7.38 6.56 13.80
C ASP A 142 -7.87 5.68 14.98
N ASP A 143 -7.05 4.73 15.42
CA ASP A 143 -7.34 3.83 16.54
C ASP A 143 -7.49 4.55 17.88
N VAL A 144 -6.86 5.72 18.02
CA VAL A 144 -7.04 6.64 19.15
C VAL A 144 -7.92 7.85 18.80
N GLY A 145 -8.57 7.84 17.63
CA GLY A 145 -9.44 8.91 17.16
C GLY A 145 -8.71 10.14 16.62
N ALA A 146 -7.42 10.03 16.29
CA ALA A 146 -6.65 11.12 15.72
C ALA A 146 -7.05 11.43 14.26
N LEU A 147 -6.82 12.67 13.84
CA LEU A 147 -6.93 13.12 12.45
C LEU A 147 -5.57 13.54 11.93
N SER A 148 -5.44 13.69 10.62
CA SER A 148 -4.21 14.23 10.04
C SER A 148 -4.02 15.69 10.44
N THR A 149 -2.79 16.04 10.80
CA THR A 149 -2.33 17.41 10.82
C THR A 149 -2.24 17.91 9.37
N PRO A 150 -2.96 18.97 8.98
CA PRO A 150 -2.95 19.46 7.61
C PRO A 150 -1.57 19.96 7.19
N MET A 151 -1.16 19.67 5.96
CA MET A 151 -0.01 20.28 5.31
C MET A 151 -0.45 21.43 4.40
N GLN A 152 0.45 22.38 4.17
CA GLN A 152 0.24 23.50 3.27
C GLN A 152 0.66 23.14 1.85
N LEU A 153 -0.21 23.35 0.86
CA LEU A 153 0.16 23.27 -0.55
C LEU A 153 1.00 24.50 -0.92
N THR A 154 2.29 24.31 -1.19
CA THR A 154 3.24 25.40 -1.53
C THR A 154 3.46 25.54 -3.04
N ASP A 155 3.36 24.44 -3.80
CA ASP A 155 3.40 24.44 -5.27
C ASP A 155 2.26 23.56 -5.80
N ALA A 156 1.18 24.19 -6.28
CA ALA A 156 0.02 23.50 -6.84
C ALA A 156 0.32 22.79 -8.17
N GLU A 157 1.30 23.27 -8.94
CA GLU A 157 1.66 22.65 -10.21
C GLU A 157 2.48 21.37 -10.02
N LYS A 158 3.37 21.37 -9.02
CA LYS A 158 4.22 20.24 -8.65
C LYS A 158 3.62 19.37 -7.54
N GLY A 159 2.50 19.78 -6.95
CA GLY A 159 1.87 19.08 -5.83
C GLY A 159 2.82 18.94 -4.64
N ILE A 160 3.52 20.03 -4.30
CA ILE A 160 4.43 20.08 -3.13
C ILE A 160 3.63 20.54 -1.92
N TRP A 161 3.67 19.72 -0.88
CA TRP A 161 3.04 19.96 0.40
C TRP A 161 4.09 20.07 1.47
N GLU A 162 3.99 21.10 2.32
CA GLU A 162 4.95 21.37 3.37
C GLU A 162 4.28 21.54 4.73
N ALA A 163 5.00 21.21 5.79
CA ALA A 163 4.62 21.54 7.15
C ALA A 163 5.88 21.74 8.01
N GLU A 164 5.81 22.68 8.95
CA GLU A 164 6.77 22.77 10.04
C GLU A 164 6.10 22.26 11.32
N LEU A 165 6.57 21.13 11.85
CA LEU A 165 5.94 20.48 12.99
C LEU A 165 7.00 20.06 14.01
N TYR A 166 6.62 20.14 15.29
CA TYR A 166 7.32 19.42 16.33
C TYR A 166 6.87 17.95 16.30
N LEU A 167 7.84 17.04 16.22
CA LEU A 167 7.64 15.60 16.15
C LEU A 167 8.28 14.95 17.39
N ASN A 168 7.53 14.10 18.09
CA ASN A 168 8.07 13.26 19.16
C ASN A 168 8.75 12.01 18.57
N GLU A 169 9.48 11.26 19.39
CA GLU A 169 9.86 9.89 19.01
C GLU A 169 8.62 9.05 18.69
N GLY A 170 8.61 8.37 17.55
CA GLY A 170 7.44 7.62 17.10
C GLY A 170 7.41 7.40 15.60
N THR A 171 6.20 7.37 15.04
CA THR A 171 6.03 7.15 13.60
C THR A 171 5.01 8.10 12.99
N VAL A 172 5.13 8.35 11.69
CA VAL A 172 4.23 9.19 10.90
C VAL A 172 3.93 8.58 9.54
N LYS A 173 2.86 9.06 8.90
CA LYS A 173 2.47 8.69 7.54
C LYS A 173 1.69 9.83 6.89
N PHE A 174 1.78 9.96 5.57
CA PHE A 174 1.02 10.97 4.81
C PHE A 174 -0.28 10.38 4.29
N ARG A 175 -1.36 11.17 4.25
CA ARG A 175 -2.63 10.77 3.63
C ARG A 175 -3.45 11.94 3.12
N CYS A 176 -4.33 11.67 2.15
CA CYS A 176 -5.32 12.64 1.66
C CYS A 176 -6.67 12.46 2.35
N ASN A 177 -7.35 13.57 2.64
CA ASN A 177 -8.75 13.61 3.09
C ASN A 177 -9.04 12.69 4.30
N ASP A 178 -8.09 12.59 5.24
CA ASP A 178 -8.19 11.70 6.41
C ASP A 178 -8.55 10.24 6.05
N SER A 179 -8.09 9.76 4.89
CA SER A 179 -8.44 8.45 4.36
C SER A 179 -7.21 7.61 4.04
N TRP A 180 -7.27 6.33 4.39
CA TRP A 180 -6.26 5.36 3.99
C TRP A 180 -6.32 4.99 2.49
N LEU A 181 -7.30 5.46 1.72
CA LEU A 181 -7.37 5.14 0.28
C LEU A 181 -6.24 5.76 -0.55
N ARG A 182 -5.65 6.87 -0.07
CA ARG A 182 -4.51 7.53 -0.70
C ARG A 182 -3.56 7.98 0.41
N ASN A 183 -2.50 7.21 0.58
CA ASN A 183 -1.52 7.41 1.62
C ASN A 183 -0.12 7.09 1.10
N TRP A 184 0.89 7.68 1.74
CA TRP A 184 2.29 7.51 1.37
C TRP A 184 3.15 7.36 2.60
N GLY A 185 4.20 6.57 2.46
CA GLY A 185 5.17 6.30 3.51
C GLY A 185 6.52 5.89 2.93
N LEU A 186 7.34 5.26 3.78
CA LEU A 186 8.65 4.77 3.34
C LEU A 186 8.56 3.48 2.53
N ASP A 187 9.62 3.23 1.78
CA ASP A 187 9.78 2.03 0.96
C ASP A 187 10.03 0.77 1.80
N PHE A 188 9.45 -0.35 1.38
CA PHE A 188 9.65 -1.65 2.03
C PHE A 188 11.14 -2.06 1.93
N GLY A 189 11.74 -2.44 3.05
CA GLY A 189 13.10 -3.00 3.08
C GLY A 189 14.19 -2.02 3.48
N ARG A 190 13.82 -0.86 4.01
CA ARG A 190 14.75 0.22 4.32
C ARG A 190 14.56 0.73 5.75
N ASP A 191 15.61 0.62 6.54
CA ASP A 191 15.69 1.26 7.85
C ASP A 191 15.80 2.78 7.70
N ILE A 192 15.08 3.50 8.56
CA ILE A 192 15.22 4.91 8.94
C ILE A 192 15.79 5.81 7.83
N TYR A 193 14.91 6.33 6.99
CA TYR A 193 15.24 7.45 6.11
C TYR A 193 14.22 8.58 6.28
N LEU A 194 14.72 9.70 6.81
CA LEU A 194 13.99 10.96 6.85
C LEU A 194 13.90 11.64 5.47
N SER A 195 14.43 11.05 4.40
CA SER A 195 14.18 11.48 3.04
C SER A 195 14.25 10.32 2.05
N GLY A 196 13.46 10.36 0.99
CA GLY A 196 13.43 9.26 0.02
C GLY A 196 12.15 9.21 -0.82
N PRO A 197 11.88 8.07 -1.49
CA PRO A 197 10.66 7.90 -2.26
C PRO A 197 9.44 7.84 -1.34
N ALA A 198 8.41 8.61 -1.67
CA ALA A 198 7.09 8.54 -1.07
C ALA A 198 6.30 7.41 -1.73
N VAL A 199 6.35 6.22 -1.13
CA VAL A 199 5.74 5.00 -1.71
C VAL A 199 4.24 4.99 -1.41
N PRO A 200 3.35 4.91 -2.42
CA PRO A 200 1.94 4.70 -2.20
C PRO A 200 1.71 3.41 -1.40
N ASP A 201 0.88 3.47 -0.35
CA ASP A 201 0.69 2.36 0.60
C ASP A 201 1.99 1.90 1.29
N GLY A 202 3.01 2.77 1.36
CA GLY A 202 4.27 2.52 2.05
C GLY A 202 4.13 2.39 3.56
N ASN A 203 5.21 1.97 4.21
CA ASN A 203 5.26 1.78 5.66
C ASN A 203 5.30 3.12 6.41
N ASN A 204 5.06 3.08 7.71
CA ASN A 204 5.19 4.27 8.55
C ASN A 204 6.65 4.76 8.57
N ILE A 205 6.84 6.07 8.56
CA ILE A 205 8.13 6.74 8.66
C ILE A 205 8.49 6.89 10.13
N VAL A 206 9.65 6.40 10.54
CA VAL A 206 10.12 6.42 11.93
C VAL A 206 10.80 7.76 12.23
N ILE A 207 10.43 8.39 13.34
CA ILE A 207 11.08 9.56 13.92
C ILE A 207 11.83 9.09 15.17
N GLU A 208 13.15 9.06 15.11
CA GLU A 208 14.00 8.59 16.21
C GLU A 208 14.41 9.68 17.19
N GLU A 209 14.43 10.93 16.74
CA GLU A 209 14.85 12.06 17.55
C GLU A 209 13.73 13.09 17.56
N GLU A 210 13.27 13.47 18.74
CA GLU A 210 12.27 14.53 18.83
C GLU A 210 12.84 15.89 18.40
N GLY A 211 11.99 16.77 17.87
CA GLY A 211 12.39 18.12 17.48
C GLY A 211 11.45 18.79 16.50
N ASN A 212 11.79 20.01 16.10
CA ASN A 212 11.12 20.72 15.04
C ASN A 212 11.66 20.25 13.69
N TYR A 213 10.76 19.96 12.74
CA TYR A 213 11.11 19.53 11.40
C TYR A 213 10.37 20.38 10.37
N HIS A 214 11.08 20.79 9.32
CA HIS A 214 10.49 21.14 8.04
C HIS A 214 10.28 19.86 7.24
N ILE A 215 9.05 19.61 6.85
CA ILE A 215 8.59 18.38 6.21
C ILE A 215 8.10 18.74 4.82
N GLU A 216 8.65 18.12 3.78
CA GLU A 216 8.24 18.29 2.40
C GLU A 216 7.75 16.95 1.84
N LEU A 217 6.62 16.98 1.13
CA LEU A 217 6.08 15.88 0.34
C LEU A 217 5.83 16.37 -1.08
N ASN A 218 6.55 15.79 -2.06
CA ASN A 218 6.38 16.08 -3.47
C ASN A 218 5.65 14.92 -4.16
N LEU A 219 4.38 15.14 -4.50
CA LEU A 219 3.52 14.12 -5.12
C LEU A 219 3.61 14.08 -6.65
N SER A 220 4.36 14.98 -7.28
CA SER A 220 4.69 14.87 -8.72
C SER A 220 5.89 13.95 -8.95
N GLU A 221 6.88 13.98 -8.06
CA GLU A 221 8.09 13.16 -8.12
C GLU A 221 8.03 11.93 -7.20
N PHE A 222 7.01 11.84 -6.34
CA PHE A 222 6.86 10.81 -5.31
C PHE A 222 8.08 10.74 -4.38
N THR A 223 8.40 11.85 -3.76
CA THR A 223 9.49 11.97 -2.77
C THR A 223 9.01 12.69 -1.51
N TYR A 224 9.70 12.45 -0.39
CA TYR A 224 9.53 13.21 0.84
C TYR A 224 10.89 13.54 1.47
N ALA A 225 10.91 14.56 2.33
CA ALA A 225 12.05 14.91 3.16
C ALA A 225 11.61 15.52 4.50
N PHE A 226 12.34 15.22 5.57
CA PHE A 226 12.22 15.79 6.89
C PHE A 226 13.58 16.40 7.23
N THR A 227 13.63 17.73 7.32
CA THR A 227 14.82 18.50 7.67
C THR A 227 14.64 18.99 9.10
N LYS A 228 15.49 18.53 10.02
CA LYS A 228 15.47 19.02 11.40
C LYS A 228 15.84 20.50 11.42
N LEU A 229 15.07 21.28 12.18
CA LEU A 229 15.29 22.71 12.39
C LEU A 229 16.07 22.90 13.71
N ASP A 230 17.07 23.78 13.67
CA ASP A 230 17.89 24.16 14.83
C ASP A 230 17.12 25.01 15.85
#